data_AF-A0A4D6MMF0-F1
#
_entry.id   AF-A0A4D6MMF0-F1
#
_cell.length_a   1.000
_cell.length_b   1.000
_cell.length_c   1.000
_cell.angle_alpha   90.00
_cell.angle_beta   90.00
_cell.angle_gamma   90.00
#
_symmetry.space_group_name_H-M   'P 1'
#
loop_
_entity.id
_entity.type
_entity.pdbx_description
1 polymer ?
#
loop_
_entity_poly.entity_id
_entity_poly.type
_entity_poly.pdbx_seq_one_letter_code
_entity_poly.pdbx_strand_id
1 'polypeptide(L)'
;MDDEACDHLQSLWDEVKIFEFDLDWLECDVAFALGVKEKAAKVKKAKEDVDGLEIKIEILKTEVERARKELVQAKEEFEEHTQDHKLGYGGSTCTFIS
;
A
#
# COMPACT_ATOMS: atom_id res chain seq x y z
N MET A 1 1.01 -11.81 23.98
CA MET A 1 1.16 -11.21 25.32
C MET A 1 -0.23 -11.12 25.89
N ASP A 2 -0.37 -11.43 27.17
CA ASP A 2 -1.66 -11.44 27.84
C ASP A 2 -1.97 -10.00 28.28
N ASP A 3 -2.91 -9.35 27.60
CA ASP A 3 -3.27 -7.95 27.85
C ASP A 3 -3.79 -7.77 29.28
N GLU A 4 -4.48 -8.79 29.79
CA GLU A 4 -5.04 -8.87 31.14
C GLU A 4 -3.93 -8.90 32.20
N ALA A 5 -2.82 -9.63 31.99
CA ALA A 5 -1.65 -9.58 32.86
C ALA A 5 -0.99 -8.20 32.93
N CYS A 6 -0.96 -7.44 31.83
CA CYS A 6 -0.41 -6.07 31.84
C CYS A 6 -1.33 -5.09 32.58
N ASP A 7 -2.64 -5.24 32.44
CA ASP A 7 -3.62 -4.39 33.12
C ASP A 7 -3.63 -4.68 34.63
N HIS A 8 -3.52 -5.95 35.02
CA HIS A 8 -3.31 -6.35 36.41
C HIS A 8 -2.00 -5.80 36.99
N LEU A 9 -0.91 -5.85 36.21
CA LEU A 9 0.38 -5.29 36.63
C LEU A 9 0.28 -3.77 36.87
N GLN A 10 -0.44 -3.05 36.00
CA GLN A 10 -0.65 -1.61 36.15
C GLN A 10 -1.47 -1.28 37.41
N SER A 11 -2.56 -2.02 37.65
CA SER A 11 -3.39 -1.84 38.84
C SER A 11 -2.61 -2.12 40.14
N LEU A 12 -1.79 -3.19 40.16
CA LEU A 12 -0.90 -3.51 41.28
C LEU A 12 0.15 -2.42 41.51
N TRP A 13 0.72 -1.87 40.44
CA TRP A 13 1.72 -0.80 40.54
C TRP A 13 1.12 0.48 41.12
N ASP A 14 -0.10 0.85 40.71
CA ASP A 14 -0.81 2.01 41.25
C ASP A 14 -1.14 1.83 42.74
N GLU A 15 -1.58 0.64 43.16
CA GLU A 15 -1.81 0.32 44.57
C GLU A 15 -0.53 0.41 45.38
N VAL A 16 0.57 -0.16 44.88
CA VAL A 16 1.87 -0.16 45.55
C VAL A 16 2.44 1.27 45.68
N LYS A 17 2.17 2.15 44.70
CA LYS A 17 2.60 3.55 44.72
C LYS A 17 1.90 4.37 45.81
N ILE A 18 0.67 4.00 46.20
CA ILE A 18 -0.08 4.64 47.30
C ILE A 18 0.62 4.42 48.65
N PHE A 19 1.33 3.30 48.81
CA PHE A 19 2.02 2.97 50.05
C PHE A 19 3.38 3.68 50.23
N GLU A 20 3.76 4.58 49.31
CA GLU A 20 5.00 5.37 49.34
C GLU A 20 6.27 4.54 49.62
N PHE A 21 6.31 3.29 49.14
CA PHE A 21 7.54 2.51 49.20
C PHE A 21 8.57 3.07 48.22
N ASP A 22 9.82 3.09 48.66
CA ASP A 22 10.95 3.45 47.80
C ASP A 22 11.24 2.29 46.82
N LEU A 23 10.61 2.37 45.65
CA LEU A 23 10.58 1.34 44.61
C LEU A 23 11.16 1.82 43.28
N ASP A 24 12.07 2.79 43.34
CA ASP A 24 12.76 3.35 42.16
C ASP A 24 13.40 2.27 41.27
N TRP A 25 13.87 1.17 41.87
CA TRP A 25 14.46 0.03 41.14
C TRP A 25 13.43 -0.79 40.37
N LEU A 26 12.18 -0.86 40.84
CA LEU A 26 11.10 -1.64 40.23
C LEU A 26 10.30 -0.79 39.23
N GLU A 27 10.26 0.53 39.40
CA GLU A 27 9.57 1.45 38.49
C GLU A 27 10.09 1.36 37.06
N CYS A 28 11.42 1.26 36.90
CA CYS A 28 12.06 1.09 35.59
C CYS A 28 11.58 -0.17 34.86
N ASP A 29 11.51 -1.30 35.57
CA ASP A 29 11.12 -2.58 34.99
C ASP A 29 9.63 -2.63 34.65
N VAL A 30 8.78 -2.06 35.51
CA VAL A 30 7.32 -1.96 35.27
C VAL A 30 7.02 -1.04 34.07
N ALA A 31 7.68 0.11 33.98
CA ALA A 31 7.56 1.01 32.84
C ALA A 31 8.02 0.35 31.54
N PHE A 32 9.09 -0.44 31.58
CA PHE A 32 9.56 -1.20 30.43
C PHE A 32 8.54 -2.27 30.00
N ALA A 33 8.03 -3.08 30.94
CA ALA A 33 7.03 -4.11 30.66
C ALA A 33 5.76 -3.53 30.03
N LEU A 34 5.24 -2.42 30.58
CA LEU A 34 4.08 -1.70 30.05
C LEU A 34 4.39 -1.05 28.68
N GLY A 35 5.56 -0.45 28.52
CA GLY A 35 5.98 0.14 27.25
C GLY A 35 6.19 -0.88 26.13
N VAL A 36 6.58 -2.11 26.46
CA VAL A 36 6.69 -3.23 25.50
C VAL A 36 5.32 -3.64 24.96
N LYS A 37 4.24 -3.58 25.76
CA LYS A 37 2.85 -3.77 25.28
C LYS A 37 2.49 -2.75 24.21
N GLU A 38 2.75 -1.47 24.46
CA GLU A 38 2.41 -0.39 23.52
C GLU A 38 3.18 -0.54 22.20
N LYS A 39 4.47 -0.87 22.26
CA LYS A 39 5.29 -1.13 21.08
C LYS A 39 4.81 -2.37 20.32
N ALA A 40 4.46 -3.46 21.01
CA ALA A 40 3.95 -4.67 20.39
C ALA A 40 2.62 -4.43 19.65
N ALA A 41 1.71 -3.67 20.25
CA ALA A 41 0.45 -3.27 19.62
C ALA A 41 0.68 -2.41 18.36
N LYS A 42 1.59 -1.43 18.44
CA LYS A 42 1.99 -0.60 17.28
C LYS A 42 2.60 -1.44 16.16
N VAL A 43 3.46 -2.42 16.49
CA VAL A 43 4.06 -3.33 15.49
C VAL A 43 2.99 -4.20 14.83
N LYS A 44 2.02 -4.72 15.60
CA LYS A 44 0.91 -5.50 15.03
C LYS A 44 0.08 -4.68 14.05
N LYS A 45 -0.29 -3.44 14.42
CA LYS A 45 -1.01 -2.53 13.54
C LYS A 45 -0.21 -2.18 12.28
N ALA A 46 1.08 -1.86 12.45
CA ALA A 46 1.96 -1.58 11.32
C ALA A 46 2.08 -2.77 10.36
N LYS A 47 2.05 -4.01 10.88
CA LYS A 47 2.03 -5.21 10.05
C LYS A 47 0.72 -5.31 9.24
N GLU A 48 -0.42 -5.11 9.87
CA GLU A 48 -1.73 -5.09 9.19
C GLU A 48 -1.79 -3.99 8.11
N ASP A 49 -1.22 -2.82 8.38
CA ASP A 49 -1.11 -1.72 7.42
C ASP A 49 -0.21 -2.09 6.22
N VAL A 50 0.92 -2.75 6.47
CA VAL A 50 1.83 -3.24 5.41
C VAL A 50 1.15 -4.29 4.54
N ASP A 51 0.48 -5.28 5.14
CA ASP A 51 -0.25 -6.32 4.41
C ASP A 51 -1.34 -5.67 3.52
N GLY A 52 -2.04 -4.65 4.03
CA GLY A 52 -3.03 -3.88 3.27
C GLY A 52 -2.43 -3.05 2.12
N LEU A 53 -1.22 -2.52 2.30
CA LEU A 53 -0.50 -1.81 1.24
C LEU A 53 0.00 -2.76 0.14
N GLU A 54 0.44 -3.97 0.50
CA GLU A 54 0.90 -4.96 -0.46
C GLU A 54 -0.23 -5.38 -1.42
N ILE A 55 -1.44 -5.61 -0.90
CA ILE A 55 -2.63 -5.88 -1.73
C ILE A 55 -2.92 -4.72 -2.69
N LYS A 56 -2.85 -3.48 -2.21
CA LYS A 56 -3.07 -2.29 -3.06
C LYS A 56 -2.03 -2.17 -4.17
N ILE A 57 -0.77 -2.49 -3.88
CA ILE A 57 0.31 -2.51 -4.87
C ILE A 57 0.01 -3.53 -5.96
N GLU A 58 -0.44 -4.74 -5.60
CA GLU A 58 -0.78 -5.76 -6.59
C GLU A 58 -1.97 -5.33 -7.47
N ILE A 59 -3.01 -4.73 -6.88
CA ILE A 59 -4.12 -4.16 -7.67
C ILE A 59 -3.60 -3.10 -8.64
N LEU A 60 -2.85 -2.11 -8.15
CA LEU A 60 -2.32 -1.03 -8.99
C LEU A 60 -1.41 -1.56 -10.11
N LYS A 61 -0.60 -2.59 -9.86
CA LYS A 61 0.18 -3.25 -10.90
C LYS A 61 -0.72 -3.83 -11.99
N THR A 62 -1.79 -4.53 -11.63
CA THR A 62 -2.71 -5.09 -12.63
C THR A 62 -3.41 -4.00 -13.45
N GLU A 63 -3.76 -2.87 -12.84
CA GLU A 63 -4.36 -1.74 -13.54
C GLU A 63 -3.39 -1.07 -14.51
N VAL A 64 -2.13 -0.91 -14.11
CA VAL A 64 -1.06 -0.40 -14.99
C VAL A 64 -0.84 -1.32 -16.18
N GLU A 65 -0.79 -2.63 -15.96
CA GLU A 65 -0.63 -3.60 -17.07
C GLU A 65 -1.83 -3.58 -18.02
N ARG A 66 -3.06 -3.43 -17.50
CA ARG A 66 -4.25 -3.23 -18.34
C ARG A 66 -4.14 -1.95 -19.17
N ALA A 67 -3.83 -0.82 -18.55
CA ALA A 67 -3.69 0.46 -19.25
C ALA A 67 -2.58 0.43 -20.32
N ARG A 68 -1.48 -0.29 -20.06
CA ARG A 68 -0.42 -0.51 -21.06
C ARG A 68 -0.93 -1.28 -22.28
N LYS A 69 -1.73 -2.34 -22.07
CA LYS A 69 -2.33 -3.12 -23.17
C LYS A 69 -3.30 -2.28 -23.99
N GLU A 70 -4.15 -1.51 -23.33
CA GLU A 70 -5.09 -0.59 -24.00
C GLU A 70 -4.34 0.47 -24.84
N LEU A 71 -3.24 1.02 -24.33
CA LEU A 71 -2.39 1.95 -25.09
C LEU A 71 -1.81 1.28 -26.34
N VAL A 72 -1.27 0.06 -26.22
CA VAL A 72 -0.71 -0.67 -27.35
C VAL A 72 -1.78 -0.93 -28.41
N GLN A 73 -2.96 -1.39 -28.02
CA GLN A 73 -4.09 -1.62 -28.93
C GLN A 73 -4.50 -0.33 -29.65
N ALA A 74 -4.70 0.78 -28.91
CA ALA A 74 -5.06 2.06 -29.51
C ALA A 74 -3.98 2.57 -30.49
N LYS A 75 -2.70 2.27 -30.21
CA LYS A 75 -1.60 2.62 -31.11
C LYS A 75 -1.62 1.77 -32.40
N GLU A 76 -1.86 0.47 -32.28
CA GLU A 76 -1.99 -0.44 -33.42
C GLU A 76 -3.20 -0.04 -34.30
N GLU A 77 -4.36 0.23 -33.69
CA GLU A 77 -5.55 0.72 -34.38
C GLU A 77 -5.27 2.03 -35.15
N PHE A 78 -4.55 2.96 -34.54
CA PHE A 78 -4.18 4.23 -35.18
C PHE A 78 -3.21 4.03 -36.35
N GLU A 79 -2.26 3.09 -36.24
CA GLU A 79 -1.30 2.77 -37.29
C GLU A 79 -1.98 2.08 -38.49
N GLU A 80 -2.93 1.19 -38.24
CA GLU A 80 -3.77 0.54 -39.27
C GLU A 80 -4.59 1.58 -40.06
N HIS A 81 -5.30 2.47 -39.36
CA HIS A 81 -6.09 3.53 -40.00
C HIS A 81 -5.23 4.52 -40.81
N THR A 82 -3.97 4.73 -40.40
CA THR A 82 -3.04 5.59 -41.12
C THR A 82 -2.53 4.95 -42.41
N GLN A 83 -2.42 3.62 -42.46
CA GLN A 83 -2.05 2.90 -43.69
C GLN A 83 -3.19 2.86 -44.71
N ASP A 84 -4.43 2.67 -44.27
CA ASP A 84 -5.60 2.67 -45.16
C ASP A 84 -5.85 4.05 -45.81
N HIS A 85 -5.56 5.15 -45.10
CA HIS A 85 -5.63 6.50 -45.68
C HIS A 85 -4.59 6.75 -46.79
N LYS A 86 -3.46 6.01 -46.82
CA LYS A 86 -2.39 6.21 -47.84
C LYS A 86 -2.67 5.54 -49.18
N LEU A 87 -3.71 4.73 -49.32
CA LEU A 87 -4.01 4.00 -50.56
C LEU A 87 -5.18 4.57 -51.38
N GLY A 88 -5.73 5.73 -50.99
CA GLY A 88 -6.98 6.25 -51.54
C GLY A 88 -6.94 7.66 -52.11
N TYR A 89 -6.01 8.01 -53.02
CA TYR A 89 -6.23 9.12 -53.95
C TYR A 89 -5.64 8.79 -55.34
N GLY A 90 -6.52 8.39 -56.25
CA GLY A 90 -6.24 8.23 -57.67
C GLY A 90 -6.05 9.57 -58.37
N GLY A 91 -4.98 9.68 -59.16
CA GLY A 91 -4.84 10.69 -60.20
C GLY A 91 -5.15 10.06 -61.56
N SER A 92 -6.43 10.03 -61.94
CA SER A 92 -6.84 9.78 -63.33
C SER A 92 -6.34 10.92 -64.21
N THR A 93 -5.28 10.70 -64.99
CA THR A 93 -4.95 11.60 -66.10
C THR A 93 -5.72 11.16 -67.35
N CYS A 94 -6.78 11.90 -67.63
CA CYS A 94 -7.57 11.82 -68.85
C CYS A 94 -6.82 12.55 -70.01
N THR A 95 -6.66 11.84 -71.12
CA THR A 95 -6.52 12.30 -72.53
C THR A 95 -5.65 13.52 -72.91
N PHE A 96 -4.68 13.29 -73.79
CA PHE A 96 -4.60 14.03 -75.07
C PHE A 96 -3.94 13.15 -76.14
N ILE A 97 -4.71 12.74 -77.15
CA ILE A 97 -4.19 12.23 -78.42
C ILE A 97 -3.77 13.47 -79.22
N SER A 98 -2.53 13.52 -79.69
CA SER A 98 -2.12 14.37 -80.80
C SER A 98 -1.22 13.61 -81.76
#